data_AF-A0A1L6MYH5-F1
#
_entry.id   AF-A0A1L6MYH5-F1
#
_cell.length_a   1.000
_cell.length_b   1.000
_cell.length_c   1.000
_cell.angle_alpha   90.00
_cell.angle_beta   90.00
_cell.angle_gamma   90.00
#
_symmetry.space_group_name_H-M   'P 1'
#
loop_
_entity.id
_entity.type
_entity.pdbx_description
1 polymer ?
#
loop_
_entity_poly.entity_id
_entity_poly.type
_entity_poly.pdbx_seq_one_letter_code
_entity_poly.pdbx_strand_id
1 'polypeptide(L)'
;MRVATGEEMRIKLVGNGGKIKPDVLKAFGHLMRSFPNRVHAIHPRLISLLTRISDRFHGHRIEIISGFRPFSPTQYTPHSKHNAGHAIDFRVAGIPNEILRDYCKSFHNVGVGYYPNSVFVHLDVRPTSAFWIDYSHPGEPPRYHHTEKAPKSNETATDLEEAGSLANTIPPSQNPLDINHKIDSQAGFVPIPSATMTLPSPSLSPSSNNKLNFRPSSAFAPTHLTLNFSSEYE
;
A
#
# COMPACT_ATOMS: atom_id res chain seq x y z
N MET A 1 2.04 -18.62 -1.36
CA MET A 1 1.16 -18.85 -2.53
C MET A 1 1.08 -17.58 -3.34
N ARG A 2 1.13 -17.67 -4.68
CA ARG A 2 0.85 -16.56 -5.58
C ARG A 2 -0.63 -16.56 -5.93
N VAL A 3 -1.37 -15.54 -5.49
CA VAL A 3 -2.84 -15.51 -5.62
C VAL A 3 -3.28 -15.58 -7.09
N ALA A 4 -2.58 -14.88 -7.98
CA ALA A 4 -2.98 -14.79 -9.39
C ALA A 4 -2.84 -16.12 -10.17
N THR A 5 -1.91 -16.99 -9.78
CA THR A 5 -1.62 -18.24 -10.51
C THR A 5 -1.99 -19.50 -9.71
N GLY A 6 -2.33 -19.36 -8.44
CA GLY A 6 -2.53 -20.48 -7.52
C GLY A 6 -1.22 -21.22 -7.16
N GLU A 7 -0.07 -20.79 -7.67
CA GLU A 7 1.20 -21.46 -7.42
C GLU A 7 1.59 -21.38 -5.96
N GLU A 8 1.89 -22.54 -5.38
CA GLU A 8 2.37 -22.66 -4.02
C GLU A 8 3.85 -22.98 -4.00
N MET A 9 4.52 -22.44 -2.99
CA MET A 9 5.93 -22.67 -2.72
C MET A 9 6.07 -22.85 -1.21
N ARG A 10 6.70 -23.96 -0.80
CA ARG A 10 7.12 -24.22 0.58
C ARG A 10 8.63 -24.37 0.55
N ILE A 11 9.35 -23.46 1.20
CA ILE A 11 10.81 -23.49 1.26
C ILE A 11 11.22 -23.26 2.70
N LYS A 12 12.11 -24.11 3.21
CA LYS A 12 12.84 -23.86 4.45
C LYS A 12 14.05 -22.99 4.13
N LEU A 13 14.03 -21.75 4.61
CA LEU A 13 15.12 -20.78 4.44
C LEU A 13 16.19 -21.01 5.50
N VAL A 14 16.72 -22.23 5.60
CA VAL A 14 17.84 -22.55 6.50
C VAL A 14 19.10 -22.61 5.64
N GLY A 15 19.98 -21.63 5.81
CA GLY A 15 21.29 -21.59 5.18
C GLY A 15 22.38 -21.47 6.23
N ASN A 16 23.44 -22.27 6.12
CA ASN A 16 24.66 -22.04 6.89
C ASN A 16 25.16 -20.61 6.64
N GLY A 17 25.44 -19.87 7.72
CA GLY A 17 26.04 -18.53 7.63
C GLY A 17 25.14 -17.41 7.13
N GLY A 18 23.81 -17.57 7.15
CA GLY A 18 22.86 -16.46 6.91
C GLY A 18 22.72 -15.99 5.45
N LYS A 19 23.34 -16.68 4.49
CA LYS A 19 23.20 -16.38 3.05
C LYS A 19 22.01 -17.14 2.46
N ILE A 20 21.24 -16.46 1.60
CA ILE A 20 20.16 -17.09 0.83
C ILE A 20 20.76 -17.89 -0.33
N LYS A 21 20.39 -19.18 -0.44
CA LYS A 21 20.87 -20.06 -1.52
C LYS A 21 20.39 -19.56 -2.90
N PRO A 22 21.19 -19.72 -3.97
CA PRO A 22 20.81 -19.32 -5.33
C PRO A 22 19.48 -19.91 -5.82
N ASP A 23 19.20 -21.17 -5.49
CA ASP A 23 17.95 -21.83 -5.91
C ASP A 23 16.71 -21.19 -5.28
N VAL A 24 16.84 -20.72 -4.04
CA VAL A 24 15.78 -19.95 -3.38
C VAL A 24 15.56 -18.63 -4.11
N LEU A 25 16.62 -17.91 -4.47
CA LEU A 25 16.51 -16.67 -5.22
C LEU A 25 15.79 -16.89 -6.56
N LYS A 26 16.14 -17.98 -7.25
CA LYS A 26 15.47 -18.37 -8.51
C LYS A 26 14.00 -18.71 -8.30
N ALA A 27 13.67 -19.47 -7.25
CA ALA A 27 12.30 -19.83 -6.91
C ALA A 27 11.44 -18.59 -6.60
N PHE A 28 11.97 -17.63 -5.83
CA PHE A 28 11.31 -16.35 -5.59
C PHE A 28 11.17 -15.52 -6.87
N GLY A 29 12.20 -15.48 -7.72
CA GLY A 29 12.13 -14.83 -9.03
C GLY A 29 10.99 -15.38 -9.89
N HIS A 30 10.80 -16.70 -9.90
CA HIS A 30 9.65 -17.32 -10.55
C HIS A 30 8.35 -16.97 -9.85
N LEU A 31 8.23 -17.17 -8.54
CA LEU A 31 6.97 -16.94 -7.81
C LEU A 31 6.48 -15.48 -7.92
N MET A 32 7.42 -14.52 -7.96
CA MET A 32 7.14 -13.09 -8.01
C MET A 32 7.19 -12.49 -9.42
N ARG A 33 7.25 -13.32 -10.48
CA ARG A 33 7.31 -12.87 -11.87
C ARG A 33 6.08 -12.09 -12.31
N SER A 34 6.26 -11.28 -13.34
CA SER A 34 5.14 -10.59 -14.02
C SER A 34 4.53 -11.49 -15.09
N PHE A 35 3.22 -11.35 -15.31
CA PHE A 35 2.53 -11.98 -16.43
C PHE A 35 3.12 -11.48 -17.78
N PRO A 36 3.20 -12.33 -18.82
CA PRO A 36 2.89 -13.77 -18.81
C PRO A 36 3.96 -14.64 -18.15
N ASN A 37 5.25 -14.27 -18.19
CA ASN A 37 6.30 -15.05 -17.53
C ASN A 37 7.62 -14.28 -17.36
N ARG A 38 7.57 -12.96 -17.19
CA ARG A 38 8.76 -12.12 -17.06
C ARG A 38 9.35 -12.24 -15.65
N VAL A 39 10.37 -13.08 -15.54
CA VAL A 39 11.15 -13.28 -14.30
C VAL A 39 12.16 -12.15 -14.13
N HIS A 40 12.36 -11.74 -12.88
CA HIS A 40 13.39 -10.77 -12.50
C HIS A 40 14.03 -11.19 -11.18
N ALA A 41 15.28 -10.79 -10.95
CA ALA A 41 15.94 -11.03 -9.69
C ALA A 41 15.22 -10.29 -8.57
N ILE A 42 14.92 -11.00 -7.47
CA ILE A 42 14.31 -10.41 -6.29
C ILE A 42 15.42 -10.06 -5.30
N HIS A 43 15.34 -8.87 -4.71
CA HIS A 43 16.36 -8.41 -3.78
C HIS A 43 16.48 -9.37 -2.58
N PRO A 44 17.67 -9.90 -2.26
CA PRO A 44 17.85 -10.90 -1.19
C PRO A 44 17.31 -10.44 0.16
N ARG A 45 17.52 -9.16 0.51
CA ARG A 45 16.97 -8.57 1.73
C ARG A 45 15.43 -8.67 1.82
N LEU A 46 14.71 -8.52 0.70
CA LEU A 46 13.25 -8.62 0.69
C LEU A 46 12.82 -10.04 1.09
N ILE A 47 13.53 -11.05 0.60
CA ILE A 47 13.32 -12.46 0.96
C ILE A 47 13.60 -12.67 2.45
N SER A 48 14.69 -12.11 2.99
CA SER A 48 14.98 -12.16 4.44
C SER A 48 13.88 -11.52 5.29
N LEU A 49 13.26 -10.43 4.83
CA LEU A 49 12.14 -9.80 5.52
C LEU A 49 10.90 -10.71 5.51
N LEU A 50 10.60 -11.34 4.37
CA LEU A 50 9.51 -12.32 4.28
C LEU A 50 9.73 -13.52 5.19
N THR A 51 10.97 -13.97 5.39
CA THR A 51 11.31 -14.99 6.40
C THR A 51 10.90 -14.52 7.80
N ARG A 52 11.31 -13.32 8.21
CA ARG A 52 10.97 -12.78 9.55
C ARG A 52 9.47 -12.63 9.74
N ILE A 53 8.75 -12.22 8.70
CA ILE A 53 7.27 -12.15 8.70
C ILE A 53 6.66 -13.55 8.85
N SER A 54 7.19 -14.53 8.11
CA SER A 54 6.76 -15.94 8.24
C SER A 54 7.01 -16.49 9.63
N ASP A 55 8.14 -16.15 10.26
CA ASP A 55 8.48 -16.59 11.62
C ASP A 55 7.58 -15.93 12.67
N ARG A 56 7.29 -14.63 12.51
CA ARG A 56 6.40 -13.88 13.41
C ARG A 56 4.97 -14.40 13.39
N PHE A 57 4.46 -14.73 12.20
CA PHE A 57 3.10 -15.22 11.99
C PHE A 57 3.12 -16.70 11.64
N HIS A 58 3.85 -17.49 12.42
CA HIS A 58 4.02 -18.92 12.18
C HIS A 58 2.68 -19.64 11.93
N GLY A 59 2.67 -20.59 10.99
CA GLY A 59 1.45 -21.34 10.65
C GLY A 59 0.48 -20.60 9.74
N HIS A 60 0.66 -19.30 9.49
CA HIS A 60 -0.14 -18.56 8.51
C HIS A 60 0.55 -18.51 7.16
N ARG A 61 -0.25 -18.64 6.09
CA ARG A 61 0.26 -18.60 4.71
C ARG A 61 0.47 -17.16 4.25
N ILE A 62 1.66 -16.87 3.73
CA ILE A 62 1.91 -15.65 2.95
C ILE A 62 1.29 -15.80 1.56
N GLU A 63 0.41 -14.88 1.23
CA GLU A 63 -0.27 -14.78 -0.06
C GLU A 63 0.26 -13.57 -0.81
N ILE A 64 0.88 -13.81 -1.96
CA ILE A 64 1.51 -12.79 -2.79
C ILE A 64 0.49 -12.29 -3.81
N ILE A 65 0.17 -10.99 -3.76
CA ILE A 65 -0.74 -10.28 -4.67
C ILE A 65 0.04 -9.67 -5.84
N SER A 66 1.26 -9.20 -5.61
CA SER A 66 2.13 -8.70 -6.68
C SER A 66 3.60 -8.73 -6.28
N GLY A 67 4.47 -8.88 -7.27
CA GLY A 67 5.92 -8.93 -7.13
C GLY A 67 6.59 -8.02 -8.15
N PHE A 68 7.50 -8.53 -8.95
CA PHE A 68 8.10 -7.76 -10.03
C PHE A 68 7.05 -7.27 -11.03
N ARG A 69 7.15 -5.99 -11.42
CA ARG A 69 6.33 -5.37 -12.48
C ARG A 69 7.25 -4.64 -13.45
N PRO A 70 7.35 -5.00 -14.73
CA PRO A 70 8.10 -4.24 -15.71
C PRO A 70 7.69 -2.77 -15.72
N PHE A 71 8.64 -1.88 -15.99
CA PHE A 71 8.34 -0.47 -16.19
C PHE A 71 7.29 -0.29 -17.30
N SER A 72 6.34 0.62 -17.07
CA SER A 72 5.38 1.06 -18.07
C SER A 72 5.32 2.59 -18.06
N PRO A 73 5.32 3.28 -19.21
CA PRO A 73 5.16 4.74 -19.28
C PRO A 73 3.85 5.25 -18.67
N THR A 74 2.83 4.38 -18.58
CA THR A 74 1.51 4.70 -18.02
C THR A 74 1.41 4.49 -16.52
N GLN A 75 2.46 4.03 -15.84
CA GLN A 75 2.42 3.83 -14.40
C GLN A 75 2.42 5.16 -13.65
N TYR A 76 1.63 5.24 -12.57
CA TYR A 76 1.54 6.47 -11.76
C TYR A 76 2.83 6.81 -11.01
N THR A 77 3.70 5.83 -10.74
CA THR A 77 4.93 6.02 -9.95
C THR A 77 6.16 5.73 -10.82
N PRO A 78 6.86 6.76 -11.34
CA PRO A 78 7.95 6.58 -12.31
C PRO A 78 9.10 5.67 -11.85
N HIS A 79 9.37 5.64 -10.54
CA HIS A 79 10.47 4.89 -9.92
C HIS A 79 9.96 3.82 -8.94
N SER A 80 9.00 3.01 -9.39
CA SER A 80 8.42 1.96 -8.56
C SER A 80 9.46 0.91 -8.16
N LYS A 81 9.49 0.55 -6.88
CA LYS A 81 10.36 -0.51 -6.36
C LYS A 81 9.99 -1.90 -6.89
N HIS A 82 8.77 -2.07 -7.42
CA HIS A 82 8.41 -3.28 -8.15
C HIS A 82 9.17 -3.43 -9.47
N ASN A 83 9.57 -2.33 -10.12
CA ASN A 83 10.32 -2.38 -11.36
C ASN A 83 11.73 -2.94 -11.18
N ALA A 84 12.28 -2.86 -9.97
CA ALA A 84 13.59 -3.40 -9.63
C ALA A 84 13.53 -4.77 -8.92
N GLY A 85 12.35 -5.36 -8.72
CA GLY A 85 12.21 -6.58 -7.90
C GLY A 85 12.52 -6.35 -6.41
N HIS A 86 12.36 -5.11 -5.93
CA HIS A 86 12.64 -4.70 -4.56
C HIS A 86 11.38 -4.58 -3.69
N ALA A 87 10.20 -4.83 -4.26
CA ALA A 87 8.92 -4.68 -3.58
C ALA A 87 8.00 -5.88 -3.75
N ILE A 88 7.08 -6.01 -2.81
CA ILE A 88 6.04 -7.03 -2.79
C ILE A 88 4.74 -6.44 -2.22
N ASP A 89 3.63 -6.79 -2.87
CA ASP A 89 2.29 -6.59 -2.34
C ASP A 89 1.80 -7.95 -1.86
N PHE A 90 1.52 -8.09 -0.57
CA PHE A 90 1.17 -9.38 0.02
C PHE A 90 0.22 -9.22 1.20
N ARG A 91 -0.38 -10.33 1.62
CA ARG A 91 -1.10 -10.47 2.88
C ARG A 91 -0.71 -11.76 3.57
N VAL A 92 -1.05 -11.86 4.85
CA VAL A 92 -0.89 -13.10 5.62
C VAL A 92 -2.30 -13.61 5.94
N ALA A 93 -2.61 -14.83 5.49
CA ALA A 93 -3.95 -15.39 5.62
C ALA A 93 -4.39 -15.44 7.09
N GLY A 94 -5.54 -14.84 7.40
CA GLY A 94 -6.09 -14.77 8.77
C GLY A 94 -5.47 -13.68 9.66
N ILE A 95 -4.54 -12.88 9.16
CA ILE A 95 -3.95 -11.74 9.90
C ILE A 95 -4.48 -10.43 9.31
N PRO A 96 -5.07 -9.53 10.11
CA PRO A 96 -5.49 -8.20 9.65
C PRO A 96 -4.32 -7.39 9.09
N ASN A 97 -4.57 -6.62 8.03
CA ASN A 97 -3.53 -5.85 7.35
C ASN A 97 -2.91 -4.77 8.24
N GLU A 98 -3.63 -4.27 9.23
CA GLU A 98 -3.16 -3.30 10.22
C GLU A 98 -2.06 -3.91 11.10
N ILE A 99 -2.28 -5.15 11.56
CA ILE A 99 -1.31 -5.89 12.37
C ILE A 99 -0.06 -6.21 11.55
N LEU A 100 -0.26 -6.65 10.30
CA LEU A 100 0.84 -6.92 9.39
C LEU A 100 1.65 -5.66 9.07
N ARG A 101 0.96 -4.54 8.78
CA ARG A 101 1.55 -3.21 8.54
C ARG A 101 2.42 -2.79 9.72
N ASP A 102 1.88 -2.87 10.93
CA ASP A 102 2.60 -2.39 12.12
C ASP A 102 3.83 -3.25 12.43
N TYR A 103 3.76 -4.56 12.17
CA TYR A 103 4.95 -5.40 12.22
C TYR A 103 5.97 -5.02 11.14
N CYS A 104 5.56 -4.82 9.88
CA CYS A 104 6.45 -4.40 8.80
C CYS A 104 7.14 -3.05 9.10
N LYS A 105 6.44 -2.12 9.77
CA LYS A 105 6.99 -0.82 10.19
C LYS A 105 8.11 -0.92 11.22
N SER A 106 8.23 -2.05 11.93
CA SER A 106 9.33 -2.27 12.88
C SER A 106 10.69 -2.49 12.21
N PHE A 107 10.71 -2.75 10.89
CA PHE A 107 11.96 -2.93 10.15
C PHE A 107 12.61 -1.59 9.77
N HIS A 108 13.94 -1.59 9.71
CA HIS A 108 14.73 -0.45 9.22
C HIS A 108 14.95 -0.56 7.71
N ASN A 109 15.13 0.58 7.03
CA ASN A 109 15.45 0.64 5.60
C ASN A 109 14.40 -0.09 4.72
N VAL A 110 13.12 0.17 5.01
CA VAL A 110 11.98 -0.38 4.26
C VAL A 110 10.94 0.68 3.94
N GLY A 111 10.21 0.52 2.84
CA GLY A 111 8.97 1.23 2.61
C GLY A 111 7.79 0.35 2.99
N VAL A 112 6.82 0.91 3.72
CA VAL A 112 5.57 0.23 4.06
C VAL A 112 4.40 1.07 3.58
N GLY A 113 3.62 0.52 2.65
CA GLY A 113 2.39 1.12 2.16
C GLY A 113 1.18 0.39 2.71
N TYR A 114 0.23 1.12 3.28
CA TYR A 114 -1.04 0.59 3.74
C TYR A 114 -2.20 1.12 2.87
N TYR A 115 -3.05 0.21 2.43
CA TYR A 115 -4.12 0.48 1.48
C TYR A 115 -5.46 0.03 2.09
N PRO A 116 -6.17 0.91 2.81
CA PRO A 116 -7.41 0.55 3.51
C PRO A 116 -8.49 -0.01 2.57
N ASN A 117 -8.49 0.45 1.32
CA ASN A 117 -9.42 0.05 0.28
C ASN A 117 -8.89 -1.14 -0.55
N SER A 118 -7.93 -1.90 -0.01
CA SER A 118 -7.30 -3.05 -0.67
C SER A 118 -7.09 -4.21 0.31
N VAL A 119 -6.66 -5.35 -0.23
CA VAL A 119 -6.52 -6.61 0.49
C VAL A 119 -5.07 -6.94 0.88
N PHE A 120 -4.12 -6.03 0.67
CA PHE A 120 -2.70 -6.27 0.87
C PHE A 120 -1.99 -5.13 1.61
N VAL A 121 -0.79 -5.45 2.11
CA VAL A 121 0.22 -4.49 2.55
C VAL A 121 1.35 -4.47 1.52
N HIS A 122 1.86 -3.28 1.23
CA HIS A 122 3.06 -3.10 0.42
C HIS A 122 4.29 -3.09 1.32
N LEU A 123 5.32 -3.83 0.91
CA LEU A 123 6.64 -3.81 1.53
C LEU A 123 7.72 -3.72 0.46
N ASP A 124 8.68 -2.83 0.63
CA ASP A 124 9.87 -2.75 -0.21
C ASP A 124 11.15 -2.49 0.56
N VAL A 125 12.28 -2.79 -0.07
CA VAL A 125 13.60 -2.46 0.45
C VAL A 125 14.13 -1.16 -0.16
N ARG A 126 14.62 -0.27 0.70
CA ARG A 126 15.09 1.07 0.30
C ARG A 126 16.12 1.62 1.29
N PRO A 127 16.96 2.59 0.91
CA PRO A 127 17.97 3.15 1.81
C PRO A 127 17.40 3.83 3.06
N THR A 128 16.24 4.49 2.98
CA THR A 128 15.63 5.21 4.10
C THR A 128 14.22 4.71 4.33
N SER A 129 13.85 4.46 5.59
CA SER A 129 12.50 4.00 5.93
C SER A 129 11.44 5.00 5.49
N ALA A 130 10.30 4.51 5.03
CA ALA A 130 9.15 5.33 4.67
C ALA A 130 7.85 4.61 4.99
N PHE A 131 6.82 5.37 5.32
CA PHE A 131 5.48 4.86 5.55
C PHE A 131 4.47 5.78 4.88
N TRP A 132 3.45 5.21 4.24
CA TRP A 132 2.35 5.97 3.66
C TRP A 132 1.04 5.18 3.75
N ILE A 133 -0.06 5.93 3.71
CA ILE A 133 -1.41 5.39 3.59
C ILE A 133 -1.98 5.90 2.26
N ASP A 134 -2.43 4.98 1.43
CA ASP A 134 -3.00 5.28 0.12
C ASP A 134 -4.44 4.78 0.06
N TYR A 135 -5.37 5.70 -0.15
CA TYR A 135 -6.81 5.44 -0.19
C TYR A 135 -7.33 5.18 -1.62
N SER A 136 -6.45 5.10 -2.62
CA SER A 136 -6.83 4.72 -3.98
C SER A 136 -7.41 3.31 -4.04
N HIS A 137 -8.39 3.11 -4.92
CA HIS A 137 -8.84 1.77 -5.31
C HIS A 137 -7.88 1.18 -6.37
N PRO A 138 -7.94 -0.14 -6.61
CA PRO A 138 -7.19 -0.75 -7.70
C PRO A 138 -7.44 -0.06 -9.05
N GLY A 139 -6.38 0.47 -9.66
CA GLY A 139 -6.45 1.16 -10.96
C GLY A 139 -6.66 2.67 -10.87
N GLU A 140 -6.84 3.23 -9.67
CA GLU A 140 -6.92 4.68 -9.46
C GLU A 140 -5.52 5.29 -9.23
N PRO A 141 -5.34 6.60 -9.48
CA PRO A 141 -4.13 7.31 -9.06
C PRO A 141 -3.99 7.31 -7.52
N PRO A 142 -2.77 7.33 -6.98
CA PRO A 142 -2.53 7.35 -5.54
C PRO A 142 -3.24 8.51 -4.84
N ARG A 143 -3.87 8.23 -3.70
CA ARG A 143 -4.55 9.24 -2.87
C ARG A 143 -3.99 9.21 -1.45
N TYR A 144 -3.09 10.13 -1.17
CA TYR A 144 -2.53 10.32 0.17
C TYR A 144 -3.36 11.35 0.93
N HIS A 145 -3.71 11.06 2.18
CA HIS A 145 -4.25 12.11 3.05
C HIS A 145 -3.08 12.97 3.50
N HIS A 146 -2.97 14.20 2.99
CA HIS A 146 -2.14 15.20 3.65
C HIS A 146 -2.92 15.64 4.89
N THR A 147 -2.47 15.24 6.08
CA THR A 147 -2.77 16.08 7.24
C THR A 147 -2.22 17.46 6.90
N GLU A 148 -3.10 18.44 6.74
CA GLU A 148 -2.68 19.83 6.60
C GLU A 148 -1.65 20.14 7.69
N LYS A 149 -0.62 20.89 7.30
CA LYS A 149 0.43 21.38 8.21
C LYS A 149 -0.20 21.80 9.54
N ALA A 150 0.35 21.30 10.64
CA ALA A 150 0.10 21.86 11.97
C ALA A 150 0.11 23.39 11.87
N PRO A 151 -0.86 24.10 12.48
CA PRO A 151 -0.90 25.55 12.44
C PRO A 151 0.46 26.06 12.89
N LYS A 152 1.09 26.91 12.08
CA LYS A 152 2.24 27.68 12.54
C LYS A 152 1.75 28.41 13.78
N SER A 153 2.29 28.06 14.94
CA SER A 153 2.14 28.85 16.15
C SER A 153 2.57 30.27 15.80
N ASN A 154 1.58 31.15 15.73
CA ASN A 154 1.75 32.58 15.80
C ASN A 154 2.19 32.90 17.22
N GLU A 155 3.48 32.72 17.50
CA GLU A 155 4.11 33.33 18.65
C GLU A 155 4.15 34.85 18.41
N THR A 156 3.20 35.53 19.04
CA THR A 156 3.31 36.93 19.42
C THR A 156 4.50 37.09 20.35
N ALA A 157 5.58 37.71 19.87
CA ALA A 157 6.58 38.36 20.69
C ALA A 157 6.48 39.87 20.44
N THR A 158 6.03 40.59 21.46
CA THR A 158 6.00 42.05 21.55
C THR A 158 7.41 42.63 21.72
N ASP A 159 7.67 43.65 20.91
CA ASP A 159 8.49 44.87 21.07
C ASP A 159 9.96 44.81 21.54
N LEU A 160 10.85 45.38 20.70
CA LEU A 160 11.87 46.39 21.05
C LEU A 160 12.42 47.04 19.75
N GLU A 161 12.44 48.37 19.72
CA GLU A 161 12.92 49.24 18.63
C GLU A 161 14.47 49.28 18.50
N GLU A 162 15.01 49.54 17.28
CA GLU A 162 15.80 50.74 16.94
C GLU A 162 16.61 50.60 15.61
N ALA A 163 16.41 51.61 14.74
CA ALA A 163 17.24 52.23 13.68
C ALA A 163 18.02 51.43 12.59
N GLY A 164 17.80 51.84 11.32
CA GLY A 164 18.91 52.01 10.36
C GLY A 164 18.71 51.60 8.87
N SER A 165 18.18 52.51 8.05
CA SER A 165 18.58 52.84 6.65
C SER A 165 18.80 51.75 5.56
N LEU A 166 17.96 51.77 4.51
CA LEU A 166 18.25 52.15 3.09
C LEU A 166 17.40 51.39 2.03
N ALA A 167 16.54 52.17 1.37
CA ALA A 167 16.16 52.18 -0.05
C ALA A 167 15.95 50.86 -0.83
N ASN A 168 14.72 50.64 -1.32
CA ASN A 168 14.47 50.60 -2.77
C ASN A 168 13.00 50.84 -3.14
N THR A 169 12.84 51.61 -4.22
CA THR A 169 11.62 52.24 -4.74
C THR A 169 10.97 51.40 -5.83
N ILE A 170 9.65 51.14 -5.78
CA ILE A 170 8.77 50.96 -6.96
C ILE A 170 7.41 51.64 -6.64
N PRO A 171 6.83 52.47 -7.53
CA PRO A 171 5.74 53.40 -7.21
C PRO A 171 4.31 52.80 -7.31
N PRO A 172 3.29 53.49 -6.77
CA PRO A 172 1.91 53.02 -6.66
C PRO A 172 1.00 53.49 -7.81
N SER A 173 -0.02 52.70 -8.13
CA SER A 173 -1.19 53.18 -8.88
C SER A 173 -2.40 53.32 -7.96
N GLN A 174 -2.81 54.58 -7.84
CA GLN A 174 -4.06 55.19 -7.40
C GLN A 174 -5.31 54.61 -8.11
N ASN A 175 -6.57 54.70 -7.67
CA ASN A 175 -7.26 55.05 -6.41
C ASN A 175 -8.80 54.76 -6.67
N PRO A 176 -9.79 55.25 -5.88
CA PRO A 176 -10.77 54.49 -5.12
C PRO A 176 -12.22 54.59 -5.67
N LEU A 177 -13.22 54.00 -5.00
CA LEU A 177 -14.54 54.63 -4.73
C LEU A 177 -15.36 53.81 -3.70
N ASP A 178 -15.81 54.51 -2.65
CA ASP A 178 -16.76 54.15 -1.59
C ASP A 178 -18.16 53.77 -2.08
N ILE A 179 -18.92 52.97 -1.29
CA ILE A 179 -20.23 53.37 -0.70
C ILE A 179 -20.84 52.30 0.26
N ASN A 180 -20.87 52.65 1.55
CA ASN A 180 -21.92 52.54 2.59
C ASN A 180 -22.92 51.34 2.69
N HIS A 181 -22.81 50.64 3.84
CA HIS A 181 -23.76 50.58 4.98
C HIS A 181 -25.19 49.98 4.81
N LYS A 182 -25.45 48.82 5.43
CA LYS A 182 -26.62 48.55 6.34
C LYS A 182 -26.63 47.14 6.98
N ILE A 183 -26.48 47.12 8.30
CA ILE A 183 -27.28 46.41 9.36
C ILE A 183 -28.59 45.76 8.82
N ASP A 184 -29.06 44.57 9.21
CA ASP A 184 -29.21 44.02 10.57
C ASP A 184 -29.74 42.55 10.55
N SER A 185 -29.75 41.89 11.72
CA SER A 185 -30.67 40.80 12.16
C SER A 185 -30.31 39.30 12.01
N GLN A 186 -29.85 38.74 13.14
CA GLN A 186 -30.37 37.60 13.91
C GLN A 186 -30.87 36.26 13.28
N ALA A 187 -30.47 35.20 14.02
CA ALA A 187 -31.20 34.00 14.44
C ALA A 187 -30.98 32.67 13.68
N GLY A 188 -30.73 31.60 14.46
CA GLY A 188 -31.17 30.25 14.10
C GLY A 188 -30.12 29.13 14.22
N PHE A 189 -29.76 28.75 15.44
CA PHE A 189 -29.15 27.45 15.73
C PHE A 189 -30.23 26.36 15.65
N VAL A 190 -30.05 25.32 14.84
CA VAL A 190 -30.93 24.14 14.79
C VAL A 190 -30.09 22.86 14.76
N PRO A 191 -30.29 21.88 15.67
CA PRO A 191 -29.53 20.63 15.69
C PRO A 191 -30.10 19.58 14.73
N ILE A 192 -29.20 18.78 14.14
CA ILE A 192 -29.52 17.69 13.21
C ILE A 192 -29.87 16.42 14.02
N PRO A 193 -30.99 15.72 13.76
CA PRO A 193 -31.36 14.52 14.50
C PRO A 193 -30.62 13.25 13.99
N SER A 194 -30.29 12.38 14.94
CA SER A 194 -29.80 11.01 14.73
C SER A 194 -30.86 10.15 14.04
N ALA A 195 -30.47 9.46 12.96
CA ALA A 195 -31.29 8.43 12.32
C ALA A 195 -30.71 7.05 12.58
N THR A 196 -31.44 6.26 13.36
CA THR A 196 -31.29 4.82 13.54
C THR A 196 -31.82 4.10 12.29
N MET A 197 -30.98 3.32 11.60
CA MET A 197 -31.45 2.44 10.52
C MET A 197 -31.62 1.01 11.02
N THR A 198 -32.88 0.55 11.00
CA THR A 198 -33.32 -0.84 11.20
C THR A 198 -33.17 -1.62 9.89
N LEU A 199 -32.56 -2.81 9.96
CA LEU A 199 -32.47 -3.80 8.88
C LEU A 199 -33.78 -4.59 8.73
N PRO A 200 -34.24 -4.92 7.51
CA PRO A 200 -35.17 -6.02 7.28
C PRO A 200 -34.45 -7.30 6.80
N SER A 201 -34.88 -8.44 7.36
CA SER A 201 -34.49 -9.81 6.99
C SER A 201 -35.23 -10.33 5.72
N PRO A 202 -34.76 -11.41 5.07
CA PRO A 202 -35.11 -11.73 3.69
C PRO A 202 -36.32 -12.67 3.54
N SER A 203 -37.13 -12.46 2.49
CA SER A 203 -38.17 -13.38 2.03
C SER A 203 -37.70 -14.21 0.83
N LEU A 204 -37.82 -15.53 0.94
CA LEU A 204 -37.58 -16.52 -0.11
C LEU A 204 -38.91 -16.89 -0.80
N SER A 205 -38.95 -16.86 -2.14
CA SER A 205 -39.69 -17.84 -2.95
C SER A 205 -39.30 -17.73 -4.44
N PRO A 206 -39.42 -18.83 -5.24
CA PRO A 206 -38.61 -19.06 -6.43
C PRO A 206 -39.39 -18.92 -7.74
N SER A 207 -38.72 -18.54 -8.85
CA SER A 207 -39.06 -19.08 -10.19
C SER A 207 -38.05 -18.75 -11.30
N SER A 208 -37.88 -19.77 -12.16
CA SER A 208 -37.60 -19.75 -13.60
C SER A 208 -36.17 -19.59 -14.12
N ASN A 209 -35.57 -20.75 -14.40
CA ASN A 209 -34.92 -21.17 -15.65
C ASN A 209 -34.52 -20.09 -16.66
N ASN A 210 -33.21 -19.94 -16.86
CA ASN A 210 -32.65 -19.71 -18.20
C ASN A 210 -31.31 -20.46 -18.35
N LYS A 211 -31.30 -21.44 -19.26
CA LYS A 211 -30.12 -22.20 -19.67
C LYS A 211 -29.23 -21.31 -20.55
N LEU A 212 -28.06 -20.95 -20.05
CA LEU A 212 -26.95 -20.45 -20.87
C LEU A 212 -25.81 -21.48 -20.79
N ASN A 213 -25.58 -22.15 -21.91
CA ASN A 213 -24.49 -23.10 -22.10
C ASN A 213 -23.14 -22.37 -22.06
N PHE A 214 -22.43 -22.46 -20.93
CA PHE A 214 -21.00 -22.16 -20.85
C PHE A 214 -20.20 -23.46 -20.92
N ARG A 215 -19.43 -23.61 -22.02
CA ARG A 215 -18.37 -24.61 -22.11
C ARG A 215 -17.28 -24.25 -21.11
N PRO A 216 -16.79 -25.17 -20.26
CA PRO A 216 -15.63 -24.89 -19.43
C PRO A 216 -14.38 -24.84 -20.31
N SER A 217 -13.77 -23.66 -20.36
CA SER A 217 -12.38 -23.49 -20.79
C SER A 217 -11.47 -24.22 -19.82
N SER A 218 -10.41 -24.85 -20.33
CA SER A 218 -9.51 -25.72 -19.60
C SER A 218 -9.04 -25.09 -18.29
N ALA A 219 -9.37 -25.73 -17.17
CA ALA A 219 -8.78 -25.43 -15.88
C ALA A 219 -7.26 -25.62 -15.99
N PHE A 220 -6.51 -24.53 -15.92
CA PHE A 220 -5.10 -24.60 -15.56
C PHE A 220 -5.03 -25.16 -14.15
N ALA A 221 -4.61 -26.42 -14.02
CA ALA A 221 -4.31 -27.01 -12.72
C ALA A 221 -3.25 -26.14 -12.02
N PRO A 222 -3.39 -25.86 -10.71
CA PRO A 222 -2.36 -25.14 -9.96
C PRO A 222 -1.06 -25.94 -10.03
N THR A 223 -0.03 -25.37 -10.65
CA THR A 223 1.30 -25.95 -10.62
C THR A 223 1.82 -25.86 -9.19
N HIS A 224 1.73 -26.96 -8.45
CA HIS A 224 2.36 -27.10 -7.14
C HIS A 224 3.87 -27.21 -7.34
N LEU A 225 4.59 -26.11 -7.19
CA LEU A 225 6.05 -26.13 -7.11
C LEU A 225 6.46 -26.51 -5.69
N THR A 226 6.38 -27.80 -5.38
CA THR A 226 6.90 -28.36 -4.13
C THR A 226 8.40 -28.60 -4.28
N LEU A 227 9.22 -27.61 -3.91
CA LEU A 227 10.67 -27.80 -3.79
C LEU A 227 10.98 -28.38 -2.40
N ASN A 228 11.01 -29.71 -2.31
CA ASN A 228 11.50 -30.41 -1.12
C ASN A 228 13.02 -30.38 -1.14
N PHE A 229 13.65 -29.58 -0.28
CA PHE A 229 15.09 -29.67 -0.03
C PHE A 229 15.32 -30.52 1.20
N SER A 230 15.71 -31.78 0.99
CA SER A 230 16.27 -32.65 2.02
C SER A 230 17.64 -32.13 2.41
N SER A 231 17.84 -31.91 3.70
CA SER A 231 19.16 -31.71 4.29
C SER A 231 19.76 -33.10 4.50
N GLU A 232 20.45 -33.62 3.50
CA GLU A 232 21.37 -34.74 3.70
C GLU A 232 22.77 -34.16 3.86
N TYR A 233 23.20 -33.99 5.11
CA TYR A 233 24.61 -34.11 5.50
C TYR A 233 24.62 -34.55 6.97
N GLU A 234 25.24 -35.71 7.19
CA GLU A 234 25.67 -36.27 8.49
C GLU A 234 26.58 -35.29 9.26
#